data_AF-A0AB35X774-F1
#
_entry.id   AF-A0AB35X774-F1
#
_cell.length_a   1.000
_cell.length_b   1.000
_cell.length_c   1.000
_cell.angle_alpha   90.00
_cell.angle_beta   90.00
_cell.angle_gamma   90.00
#
_symmetry.space_group_name_H-M   'P 1'
#
loop_
_entity.id
_entity.type
_entity.pdbx_description
1 polymer ?
#
loop_
_entity_poly.entity_id
_entity_poly.type
_entity_poly.pdbx_seq_one_letter_code
_entity_poly.pdbx_strand_id
1 'polypeptide(L)'
;MLKYSQTPGIFKLEGNRLGRPYHRLPTMFTGNFDTLESHLANYFLKKHRTNISLKKICCEMDVINKNADLLASQVGHLAFDIDRSLLLMLLGNFYGLDASLTEDNSSNHLPTKTEIRLKNRLALDICNVVFDKNTSGIPLTLKPDSSTVQTHWAYQLTFILGDDEKSSLRILLDDAHTDYILNLIRRSESNQSTHRVDKTSRPEKKQSLINAIINTLPLTMNVKIAELPLSVADLTSIKPGDILPIAMPEHFPVYIGKSELFNALIIEDKDKLFLSELTNKTLEKSYE
;
A
#
# COMPACT_ATOMS: atom_id res chain seq x y z
N MET A 1 0.70 31.27 3.85
CA MET A 1 1.16 30.06 4.56
C MET A 1 0.02 29.53 5.41
N LEU A 2 -0.75 28.57 4.90
CA LEU A 2 -1.85 27.98 5.65
C LEU A 2 -1.32 26.79 6.44
N LYS A 3 -1.36 26.91 7.77
CA LYS A 3 -1.19 25.80 8.71
C LYS A 3 -2.43 24.91 8.55
N TYR A 4 -2.26 23.71 7.99
CA TYR A 4 -3.36 22.76 7.86
C TYR A 4 -3.19 21.59 8.83
N SER A 5 -4.31 21.34 9.51
CA SER A 5 -4.68 20.27 10.45
C SER A 5 -3.89 18.97 10.37
N GLN A 6 -3.16 18.67 11.43
CA GLN A 6 -2.72 17.33 11.82
C GLN A 6 -3.94 16.54 12.36
N THR A 7 -4.79 16.05 11.46
CA THR A 7 -5.87 15.12 11.83
C THR A 7 -5.37 13.69 11.65
N PRO A 8 -5.33 12.85 12.69
CA PRO A 8 -4.93 11.46 12.57
C PRO A 8 -5.82 10.74 11.56
N GLY A 9 -5.23 10.08 10.56
CA GLY A 9 -5.95 9.29 9.56
C GLY A 9 -6.39 10.03 8.29
N ILE A 10 -6.16 11.34 8.17
CA ILE A 10 -6.39 12.06 6.92
C ILE A 10 -5.08 12.15 6.13
N PHE A 11 -4.94 11.30 5.11
CA PHE A 11 -3.80 11.31 4.20
C PHE A 11 -4.02 12.35 3.10
N LYS A 12 -3.04 13.25 2.89
CA LYS A 12 -3.02 14.16 1.75
C LYS A 12 -2.83 13.34 0.46
N LEU A 13 -3.84 13.38 -0.40
CA LEU A 13 -3.81 12.78 -1.74
C LEU A 13 -2.95 13.66 -2.65
N GLU A 14 -1.67 13.36 -2.76
CA GLU A 14 -0.80 14.02 -3.75
C GLU A 14 -1.02 13.42 -5.14
N GLY A 15 -0.94 14.24 -6.18
CA GLY A 15 -1.24 13.83 -7.57
C GLY A 15 -0.34 12.71 -8.11
N ASN A 16 0.90 12.59 -7.60
CA ASN A 16 1.81 11.48 -7.90
C ASN A 16 1.40 10.14 -7.26
N ARG A 17 0.41 10.14 -6.36
CA ARG A 17 -0.06 8.96 -5.59
C ARG A 17 -1.30 8.29 -6.19
N LEU A 18 -1.94 8.91 -7.17
CA LEU A 18 -3.13 8.34 -7.82
C LEU A 18 -2.76 7.06 -8.59
N GLY A 19 -3.40 5.95 -8.24
CA GLY A 19 -3.21 4.64 -8.89
C GLY A 19 -2.06 3.78 -8.35
N ARG A 20 -1.30 4.25 -7.34
CA ARG A 20 -0.19 3.49 -6.73
C ARG A 20 -0.58 2.97 -5.33
N PRO A 21 -0.45 1.66 -5.05
CA PRO A 21 -0.92 1.07 -3.79
C PRO A 21 0.10 1.22 -2.65
N TYR A 22 0.47 2.45 -2.27
CA TYR A 22 1.45 2.73 -1.20
C TYR A 22 1.09 2.12 0.16
N HIS A 23 -0.20 1.90 0.44
CA HIS A 23 -0.68 1.21 1.65
C HIS A 23 -0.16 -0.23 1.79
N ARG A 24 0.39 -0.83 0.72
CA ARG A 24 0.98 -2.18 0.75
C ARG A 24 2.44 -2.21 1.19
N LEU A 25 3.16 -1.10 1.14
CA LEU A 25 4.57 -1.05 1.58
C LEU A 25 4.76 -1.51 3.03
N PRO A 26 3.95 -1.05 4.02
CA PRO A 26 4.09 -1.52 5.39
C PRO A 26 3.94 -3.03 5.51
N THR A 27 3.03 -3.64 4.74
CA THR A 27 2.72 -5.08 4.83
C THR A 27 3.94 -5.96 4.53
N MET A 28 4.85 -5.48 3.68
CA MET A 28 6.06 -6.22 3.35
C MET A 28 7.05 -6.27 4.52
N PHE A 29 7.27 -5.13 5.19
CA PHE A 29 8.22 -5.05 6.29
C PHE A 29 7.65 -5.62 7.59
N THR A 30 6.36 -5.37 7.84
CA THR A 30 5.65 -5.96 9.00
C THR A 30 5.41 -7.46 8.85
N GLY A 31 5.22 -7.97 7.63
CA GLY A 31 5.10 -9.41 7.38
C GLY A 31 6.38 -10.19 7.68
N ASN A 32 7.54 -9.56 7.57
CA ASN A 32 8.85 -10.16 7.85
C ASN A 32 9.43 -9.70 9.20
N PHE A 33 8.58 -9.22 10.11
CA PHE A 33 8.99 -8.59 11.37
C PHE A 33 9.86 -9.53 12.21
N ASP A 34 9.44 -10.77 12.47
CA ASP A 34 10.19 -11.71 13.33
C ASP A 34 11.57 -12.05 12.77
N THR A 35 11.68 -12.12 11.44
CA THR A 35 12.95 -12.38 10.75
C THR A 35 13.87 -11.16 10.87
N LEU A 36 13.34 -9.96 10.64
CA LEU A 36 14.08 -8.70 10.81
C LEU A 36 14.52 -8.50 12.26
N GLU A 37 13.65 -8.76 13.23
CA GLU A 37 13.93 -8.66 14.66
C GLU A 37 15.07 -9.59 15.06
N SER A 38 15.00 -10.86 14.67
CA SER A 38 16.06 -11.84 14.96
C SER A 38 17.40 -11.47 14.32
N HIS A 39 17.41 -11.03 13.05
CA HIS A 39 18.64 -10.63 12.39
C HIS A 39 19.27 -9.37 12.99
N LEU A 40 18.45 -8.36 13.33
CA LEU A 40 18.92 -7.13 13.96
C LEU A 40 19.42 -7.38 15.38
N ALA A 41 18.68 -8.14 16.20
CA ALA A 41 19.10 -8.50 17.55
C ALA A 41 20.44 -9.24 17.55
N ASN A 42 20.59 -10.24 16.66
CA ASN A 42 21.85 -10.96 16.47
C ASN A 42 22.99 -10.04 16.01
N TYR A 43 22.70 -9.09 15.11
CA TYR A 43 23.68 -8.12 14.63
C TYR A 43 24.20 -7.23 15.77
N PHE A 44 23.30 -6.64 16.56
CA PHE A 44 23.67 -5.77 17.67
C PHE A 44 24.40 -6.53 18.78
N LEU A 45 23.97 -7.75 19.08
CA LEU A 45 24.63 -8.59 20.09
C LEU A 45 26.06 -8.94 19.65
N LYS A 46 26.25 -9.42 18.42
CA LYS A 46 27.56 -9.86 17.92
C LYS A 46 28.53 -8.71 17.67
N LYS A 47 28.08 -7.62 17.02
CA LYS A 47 28.98 -6.53 16.60
C LYS A 47 29.13 -5.42 17.64
N HIS A 48 28.11 -5.20 18.48
CA HIS A 48 28.06 -4.07 19.41
C HIS A 48 27.94 -4.48 20.88
N ARG A 49 27.87 -5.79 21.19
CA ARG A 49 27.70 -6.34 22.55
C ARG A 49 26.47 -5.78 23.26
N THR A 50 25.47 -5.40 22.46
CA THR A 50 24.26 -4.75 22.93
C THR A 50 23.08 -5.68 22.72
N ASN A 51 22.39 -6.03 23.79
CA ASN A 51 21.17 -6.84 23.72
C ASN A 51 19.96 -5.92 23.56
N ILE A 52 19.56 -5.68 22.31
CA ILE A 52 18.40 -4.86 21.96
C ILE A 52 17.60 -5.56 20.88
N SER A 53 16.28 -5.62 21.06
CA SER A 53 15.30 -6.21 20.15
C SER A 53 14.50 -5.13 19.42
N LEU A 54 14.03 -5.46 18.22
CA LEU A 54 13.07 -4.63 17.48
C LEU A 54 11.68 -4.76 18.13
N LYS A 55 11.06 -3.64 18.52
CA LYS A 55 9.72 -3.63 19.11
C LYS A 55 8.63 -3.27 18.11
N LYS A 56 8.92 -2.34 17.21
CA LYS A 56 7.93 -1.81 16.27
C LYS A 56 8.57 -1.30 15.00
N ILE A 57 7.87 -1.48 13.88
CA ILE A 57 8.17 -0.80 12.61
C ILE A 57 7.03 0.18 12.35
N CYS A 58 7.36 1.47 12.27
CA CYS A 58 6.46 2.53 11.85
C CYS A 58 6.81 2.94 10.42
N CYS A 59 5.79 3.33 9.65
CA CYS A 59 5.98 3.78 8.27
C CYS A 59 5.38 5.17 8.12
N GLU A 60 6.14 6.07 7.51
CA GLU A 60 5.72 7.44 7.22
C GLU A 60 5.98 7.74 5.74
N MET A 61 5.14 8.57 5.15
CA MET A 61 5.24 8.95 3.74
C MET A 61 5.67 10.41 3.65
N ASP A 62 6.41 10.76 2.59
CA ASP A 62 6.71 12.15 2.23
C ASP A 62 7.42 12.91 3.34
N VAL A 63 8.60 12.41 3.68
CA VAL A 63 9.38 12.90 4.81
C VAL A 63 10.53 13.76 4.32
N ILE A 64 10.73 14.88 5.02
CA ILE A 64 11.90 15.74 4.83
C ILE A 64 12.93 15.37 5.90
N ASN A 65 14.08 14.82 5.48
CA ASN A 65 15.21 14.55 6.36
C ASN A 65 16.51 14.99 5.70
N LYS A 66 17.24 15.88 6.39
CA LYS A 66 18.52 16.47 5.92
C LYS A 66 19.76 15.82 6.55
N ASN A 67 19.59 15.03 7.61
CA ASN A 67 20.68 14.51 8.43
C ASN A 67 21.02 13.05 8.10
N ALA A 68 20.28 12.41 7.20
CA ALA A 68 20.47 11.01 6.85
C ALA A 68 21.72 10.80 5.97
N ASP A 69 22.43 9.69 6.21
CA ASP A 69 23.57 9.26 5.40
C ASP A 69 23.06 8.62 4.11
N LEU A 70 23.58 9.09 2.98
CA LEU A 70 23.07 8.74 1.67
C LEU A 70 23.77 7.51 1.10
N LEU A 71 22.97 6.60 0.57
CA LEU A 71 23.37 5.35 -0.04
C LEU A 71 22.78 5.28 -1.45
N ALA A 72 23.51 4.68 -2.37
CA ALA A 72 23.05 4.38 -3.71
C ALA A 72 22.87 2.87 -3.89
N SER A 73 21.82 2.49 -4.62
CA SER A 73 21.58 1.13 -5.06
C SER A 73 21.49 1.06 -6.60
N GLN A 74 21.28 -0.13 -7.13
CA GLN A 74 20.99 -0.31 -8.56
C GLN A 74 19.62 0.27 -9.00
N VAL A 75 18.78 0.71 -8.06
CA VAL A 75 17.43 1.24 -8.32
C VAL A 75 17.40 2.76 -8.22
N GLY A 76 18.11 3.34 -7.26
CA GLY A 76 18.06 4.78 -6.98
C GLY A 76 18.86 5.13 -5.72
N HIS A 77 18.42 6.18 -5.02
CA HIS A 77 19.02 6.63 -3.76
C HIS A 77 18.15 6.24 -2.56
N LEU A 78 18.81 5.84 -1.49
CA LEU A 78 18.18 5.61 -0.18
C LEU A 78 19.03 6.27 0.89
N ALA A 79 18.48 6.51 2.06
CA ALA A 79 19.26 7.05 3.16
C ALA A 79 19.01 6.33 4.47
N PHE A 80 19.96 6.47 5.38
CA PHE A 80 19.93 5.89 6.71
C PHE A 80 20.13 6.97 7.77
N ASP A 81 19.30 6.95 8.79
CA ASP A 81 19.44 7.83 9.94
C ASP A 81 19.26 7.05 11.24
N ILE A 82 19.85 7.55 12.33
CA ILE A 82 19.80 6.89 13.63
C ILE A 82 19.77 7.93 14.73
N ASP A 83 18.95 7.69 15.76
CA ASP A 83 18.91 8.58 16.92
C ASP A 83 20.28 8.59 17.60
N ARG A 84 20.74 9.80 17.94
CA ARG A 84 22.07 10.00 18.53
C ARG A 84 22.23 9.29 19.87
N SER A 85 21.17 9.25 20.69
CA SER A 85 21.11 8.49 21.94
C SER A 85 21.46 7.02 21.72
N LEU A 86 20.83 6.39 20.72
CA LEU A 86 21.10 5.02 20.33
C LEU A 86 22.53 4.85 19.82
N LEU A 87 23.01 5.76 18.97
CA LEU A 87 24.37 5.73 18.44
C LEU A 87 25.43 5.81 19.54
N LEU A 88 25.25 6.71 20.52
CA LEU A 88 26.17 6.89 21.64
C LEU A 88 26.15 5.69 22.59
N MET A 89 24.98 5.11 22.85
CA MET A 89 24.88 3.88 23.64
C MET A 89 25.60 2.71 22.93
N LEU A 90 25.41 2.54 21.62
CA LEU A 90 26.13 1.53 20.84
C LEU A 90 27.65 1.75 20.85
N LEU A 91 28.09 3.02 20.84
CA LEU A 91 29.50 3.39 20.93
C LEU A 91 30.07 3.09 22.33
N GLY A 92 29.34 3.45 23.39
CA GLY A 92 29.72 3.19 24.78
C GLY A 92 29.90 1.69 25.03
N ASN A 93 28.93 0.88 24.63
CA ASN A 93 29.00 -0.58 24.78
C ASN A 93 30.13 -1.20 23.93
N PHE A 94 30.40 -0.66 22.74
CA PHE A 94 31.51 -1.12 21.91
C PHE A 94 32.87 -0.90 22.58
N TYR A 95 33.04 0.20 23.31
CA TYR A 95 34.26 0.51 24.07
C TYR A 95 34.24 0.05 25.53
N GLY A 96 33.13 -0.52 26.02
CA GLY A 96 32.99 -0.95 27.41
C GLY A 96 32.92 0.22 28.41
N LEU A 97 32.38 1.37 27.99
CA LEU A 97 32.15 2.53 28.86
C LEU A 97 30.82 2.34 29.62
N ASP A 98 30.82 2.65 30.93
CA ASP A 98 29.61 2.60 31.74
C ASP A 98 28.59 3.66 31.29
N ALA A 99 27.32 3.28 31.25
CA ALA A 99 26.18 4.09 30.79
C ALA A 99 25.98 5.42 31.58
N SER A 100 26.67 5.58 32.71
CA SER A 100 26.63 6.80 33.53
C SER A 100 27.20 8.04 32.83
N LEU A 101 27.96 7.89 31.74
CA LEU A 101 28.58 9.02 31.01
C LEU A 101 27.70 9.58 29.88
N THR A 102 26.58 8.94 29.55
CA THR A 102 25.76 9.29 28.37
C THR A 102 24.59 10.22 28.65
N GLU A 103 24.25 10.51 29.91
CA GLU A 103 23.07 11.32 30.25
C GLU A 103 23.28 12.83 30.11
N ASP A 104 24.53 13.32 30.12
CA ASP A 104 24.84 14.76 30.26
C ASP A 104 25.21 15.50 28.96
N ASN A 105 25.21 14.83 27.80
CA ASN A 105 25.67 15.42 26.52
C ASN A 105 24.54 15.58 25.49
N SER A 106 23.32 15.88 25.95
CA SER A 106 22.18 16.05 25.05
C SER A 106 22.21 17.38 24.30
N SER A 107 22.22 17.24 22.96
CA SER A 107 21.56 18.06 21.93
C SER A 107 22.31 19.16 21.16
N ASN A 108 23.46 19.70 21.58
CA ASN A 108 24.04 20.89 20.88
C ASN A 108 25.39 20.73 20.18
N HIS A 109 26.09 19.61 20.33
CA HIS A 109 27.39 19.43 19.66
C HIS A 109 27.29 18.72 18.32
N LEU A 110 28.09 19.17 17.34
CA LEU A 110 28.30 18.50 16.06
C LEU A 110 28.73 17.03 16.27
N PRO A 111 28.29 16.09 15.42
CA PRO A 111 28.71 14.70 15.50
C PRO A 111 30.22 14.56 15.42
N THR A 112 30.81 13.74 16.30
CA THR A 112 32.25 13.46 16.25
C THR A 112 32.62 12.60 15.05
N LYS A 113 33.91 12.61 14.64
CA LYS A 113 34.40 11.74 13.55
C LYS A 113 34.15 10.25 13.83
N THR A 114 34.17 9.84 15.10
CA THR A 114 33.89 8.46 15.49
C THR A 114 32.41 8.11 15.35
N GLU A 115 31.51 9.03 15.76
CA GLU A 115 30.06 8.90 15.53
C GLU A 115 29.74 8.75 14.04
N ILE A 116 30.29 9.63 13.19
CA ILE A 116 30.06 9.59 11.73
C ILE A 116 30.53 8.26 11.12
N ARG A 117 31.71 7.76 11.52
CA ARG A 117 32.22 6.47 11.03
C ARG A 117 31.33 5.31 11.46
N LEU A 118 30.88 5.31 12.71
CA LEU A 118 29.98 4.28 13.24
C LEU A 118 28.65 4.31 12.49
N LYS A 119 28.07 5.50 12.30
CA LYS A 119 26.81 5.71 11.57
C LYS A 119 26.91 5.19 10.13
N ASN A 120 27.94 5.57 9.38
CA ASN A 120 28.17 5.08 8.01
C ASN A 120 28.32 3.56 7.94
N ARG A 121 29.00 2.95 8.92
CA ARG A 121 29.14 1.48 9.00
C ARG A 121 27.79 0.82 9.28
N LEU A 122 27.04 1.35 10.24
CA LEU A 122 25.70 0.88 10.57
C LEU A 122 24.75 1.00 9.38
N ALA A 123 24.81 2.11 8.63
CA ALA A 123 23.99 2.33 7.45
C ALA A 123 24.14 1.18 6.44
N LEU A 124 25.38 0.85 6.05
CA LEU A 124 25.64 -0.23 5.10
C LEU A 124 25.25 -1.59 5.68
N ASP A 125 25.68 -1.90 6.90
CA ASP A 125 25.43 -3.21 7.52
C ASP A 125 23.94 -3.48 7.71
N ILE A 126 23.20 -2.52 8.28
CA ILE A 126 21.77 -2.65 8.58
C ILE A 126 20.96 -2.65 7.29
N CYS A 127 21.23 -1.75 6.35
CA CYS A 127 20.49 -1.74 5.10
C CYS A 127 20.75 -3.02 4.29
N ASN A 128 21.95 -3.61 4.32
CA ASN A 128 22.20 -4.90 3.68
C ASN A 128 21.44 -6.05 4.37
N VAL A 129 21.28 -6.02 5.70
CA VAL A 129 20.45 -7.00 6.43
C VAL A 129 18.98 -6.86 6.07
N VAL A 130 18.48 -5.62 6.04
CA VAL A 130 17.07 -5.31 5.75
C VAL A 130 16.75 -5.64 4.29
N PHE A 131 17.61 -5.28 3.34
CA PHE A 131 17.43 -5.48 1.90
C PHE A 131 18.20 -6.70 1.38
N ASP A 132 18.18 -7.79 2.14
CA ASP A 132 18.61 -9.09 1.65
C ASP A 132 17.43 -9.87 1.06
N LYS A 133 17.75 -10.72 0.06
CA LYS A 133 16.79 -11.63 -0.56
C LYS A 133 16.19 -12.61 0.45
N ASN A 134 16.94 -13.02 1.47
CA ASN A 134 16.46 -14.00 2.44
C ASN A 134 15.67 -13.33 3.58
N THR A 135 15.94 -12.07 3.89
CA THR A 135 15.28 -11.33 4.99
C THR A 135 13.99 -10.67 4.53
N SER A 136 14.06 -9.74 3.57
CA SER A 136 12.88 -9.02 3.08
C SER A 136 12.41 -9.52 1.72
N GLY A 137 13.27 -10.20 0.95
CA GLY A 137 12.96 -10.54 -0.44
C GLY A 137 13.24 -9.40 -1.42
N ILE A 138 13.87 -8.31 -0.97
CA ILE A 138 14.26 -7.15 -1.79
C ILE A 138 15.78 -7.21 -2.00
N PRO A 139 16.30 -7.76 -3.10
CA PRO A 139 17.74 -7.80 -3.31
C PRO A 139 18.28 -6.43 -3.74
N LEU A 140 18.85 -5.65 -2.81
CA LEU A 140 19.55 -4.40 -3.12
C LEU A 140 21.05 -4.53 -2.89
N THR A 141 21.85 -3.96 -3.78
CA THR A 141 23.31 -3.86 -3.63
C THR A 141 23.65 -2.42 -3.30
N LEU A 142 24.14 -2.18 -2.08
CA LEU A 142 24.29 -0.83 -1.55
C LEU A 142 25.74 -0.33 -1.58
N LYS A 143 25.89 0.95 -1.89
CA LYS A 143 27.17 1.68 -1.85
C LYS A 143 26.98 3.05 -1.20
N PRO A 144 27.98 3.58 -0.48
CA PRO A 144 27.91 4.93 0.04
C PRO A 144 27.89 5.94 -1.11
N ASP A 145 27.07 6.98 -0.99
CA ASP A 145 27.03 8.10 -1.92
C ASP A 145 27.34 9.40 -1.17
N SER A 146 28.40 10.08 -1.59
CA SER A 146 28.84 11.37 -1.03
C SER A 146 28.66 12.52 -2.01
N SER A 147 28.06 12.27 -3.17
CA SER A 147 28.03 13.21 -4.30
C SER A 147 26.67 13.85 -4.49
N THR A 148 25.59 13.16 -4.14
CA THR A 148 24.23 13.65 -4.29
C THR A 148 23.69 14.23 -3.00
N VAL A 149 22.76 15.18 -3.13
CA VAL A 149 22.06 15.79 -1.99
C VAL A 149 20.57 15.55 -2.20
N GLN A 150 19.98 14.70 -1.35
CA GLN A 150 18.56 14.45 -1.33
C GLN A 150 18.03 14.67 0.08
N THR A 151 16.96 15.47 0.18
CA THR A 151 16.36 15.86 1.47
C THR A 151 14.88 15.50 1.56
N HIS A 152 14.26 15.16 0.44
CA HIS A 152 12.86 14.75 0.35
C HIS A 152 12.83 13.26 -0.02
N TRP A 153 12.02 12.51 0.71
CA TRP A 153 11.95 11.07 0.63
C TRP A 153 10.51 10.63 0.47
N ALA A 154 10.26 9.73 -0.47
CA ALA A 154 8.92 9.22 -0.75
C ALA A 154 8.39 8.41 0.44
N TYR A 155 9.27 7.69 1.13
CA TYR A 155 8.91 6.78 2.21
C TYR A 155 9.98 6.73 3.30
N GLN A 156 9.56 6.57 4.56
CA GLN A 156 10.43 6.36 5.71
C GLN A 156 9.96 5.14 6.51
N LEU A 157 10.89 4.24 6.78
CA LEU A 157 10.74 3.11 7.69
C LEU A 157 11.44 3.43 8.98
N THR A 158 10.71 3.51 10.09
CA THR A 158 11.25 3.78 11.43
C THR A 158 11.18 2.50 12.25
N PHE A 159 12.34 1.99 12.64
CA PHE A 159 12.50 0.81 13.47
C PHE A 159 12.77 1.26 14.90
N ILE A 160 11.84 0.96 15.81
CA ILE A 160 11.94 1.31 17.23
C ILE A 160 12.54 0.11 17.97
N LEU A 161 13.67 0.34 18.62
CA LEU A 161 14.51 -0.67 19.26
C LEU A 161 14.46 -0.50 20.78
N GLY A 162 14.18 -1.59 21.52
CA GLY A 162 14.00 -1.52 22.98
C GLY A 162 12.72 -0.78 23.39
N ASP A 163 12.58 -0.51 24.69
CA ASP A 163 11.34 0.02 25.27
C ASP A 163 11.26 1.57 25.28
N ASP A 164 12.31 2.27 24.83
CA ASP A 164 12.36 3.73 24.72
C ASP A 164 12.16 4.18 23.26
N GLU A 165 11.24 5.12 23.03
CA GLU A 165 10.98 5.69 21.71
C GLU A 165 12.18 6.49 21.14
N LYS A 166 13.13 6.90 21.99
CA LYS A 166 14.38 7.58 21.57
C LYS A 166 15.48 6.63 21.07
N SER A 167 15.15 5.36 20.90
CA SER A 167 16.04 4.35 20.35
C SER A 167 15.54 3.89 19.00
N SER A 168 15.50 4.81 18.02
CA SER A 168 15.05 4.50 16.67
C SER A 168 16.16 4.58 15.62
N LEU A 169 16.03 3.73 14.59
CA LEU A 169 16.74 3.88 13.32
C LEU A 169 15.73 4.07 12.19
N ARG A 170 16.15 4.77 11.14
CA ARG A 170 15.29 5.18 10.03
C ARG A 170 15.95 4.83 8.71
N ILE A 171 15.18 4.23 7.82
CA ILE A 171 15.58 3.99 6.44
C ILE A 171 14.63 4.78 5.55
N LEU A 172 15.19 5.64 4.70
CA LEU A 172 14.44 6.51 3.80
C LEU A 172 14.60 6.03 2.36
N LEU A 173 13.48 6.00 1.64
CA LEU A 173 13.38 5.50 0.27
C LEU A 173 12.94 6.63 -0.66
N ASP A 174 13.59 6.73 -1.82
CA ASP A 174 13.14 7.58 -2.91
C ASP A 174 11.95 6.95 -3.67
N ASP A 175 11.43 7.68 -4.66
CA ASP A 175 10.32 7.20 -5.49
C ASP A 175 10.68 5.90 -6.25
N ALA A 176 11.91 5.79 -6.73
CA ALA A 176 12.37 4.64 -7.52
C ALA A 176 12.38 3.35 -6.71
N HIS A 177 12.91 3.39 -5.47
CA HIS A 177 12.86 2.26 -4.55
C HIS A 177 11.44 1.88 -4.20
N THR A 178 10.60 2.88 -3.97
CA THR A 178 9.21 2.65 -3.58
C THR A 178 8.44 1.94 -4.69
N ASP A 179 8.61 2.38 -5.93
CA ASP A 179 8.02 1.73 -7.11
C ASP A 179 8.58 0.33 -7.37
N TYR A 180 9.88 0.14 -7.15
CA TYR A 180 10.52 -1.17 -7.27
C TYR A 180 9.92 -2.18 -6.29
N ILE A 181 9.77 -1.79 -5.02
CA ILE A 181 9.18 -2.64 -3.98
C ILE A 181 7.71 -2.95 -4.29
N LEU A 182 6.92 -1.94 -4.69
CA LEU A 182 5.52 -2.16 -5.10
C LEU A 182 5.41 -3.15 -6.27
N ASN A 183 6.33 -3.08 -7.23
CA ASN A 183 6.38 -4.02 -8.35
C ASN A 183 6.81 -5.44 -7.91
N LEU A 184 7.69 -5.57 -6.92
CA LEU A 184 8.03 -6.86 -6.32
C LEU A 184 6.82 -7.50 -5.64
N ILE A 185 6.04 -6.73 -4.87
CA ILE A 185 4.81 -7.20 -4.22
C ILE A 185 3.80 -7.68 -5.28
N ARG A 186 3.61 -6.92 -6.36
CA ARG A 186 2.74 -7.33 -7.48
C ARG A 186 3.20 -8.64 -8.13
N ARG A 187 4.51 -8.82 -8.32
CA ARG A 187 5.08 -10.03 -8.92
C ARG A 187 5.02 -11.22 -7.98
N SER A 188 5.22 -11.04 -6.68
CA SER A 188 5.11 -12.14 -5.71
C SER A 188 3.66 -12.63 -5.61
N GLU A 189 2.66 -11.75 -5.67
CA GLU A 189 1.24 -12.14 -5.77
C GLU A 189 0.96 -12.91 -7.07
N SER A 190 1.49 -12.42 -8.21
CA SER A 190 1.38 -13.13 -9.49
C SER A 190 2.08 -14.50 -9.46
N ASN A 191 3.23 -14.62 -8.78
CA ASN A 191 4.00 -15.86 -8.68
C ASN A 191 3.47 -16.83 -7.61
N GLN A 192 2.82 -16.35 -6.55
CA GLN A 192 2.09 -17.20 -5.61
C GLN A 192 0.90 -17.89 -6.28
N SER A 193 0.33 -17.28 -7.33
CA SER A 193 -0.65 -17.95 -8.21
C SER A 193 -0.04 -19.03 -9.11
N THR A 194 1.29 -19.11 -9.25
CA THR A 194 1.97 -20.04 -10.17
C THR A 194 2.75 -21.16 -9.47
N HIS A 195 3.04 -21.08 -8.16
CA HIS A 195 3.92 -22.03 -7.46
C HIS A 195 3.27 -23.08 -6.55
N ARG A 196 1.95 -23.22 -6.56
CA ARG A 196 1.28 -24.44 -6.09
C ARG A 196 0.25 -24.83 -7.14
N VAL A 197 0.51 -25.91 -7.88
CA VAL A 197 -0.44 -26.83 -8.53
C VAL A 197 0.28 -27.54 -9.68
N ASP A 198 0.32 -28.86 -9.57
CA ASP A 198 0.76 -29.83 -10.57
C ASP A 198 0.20 -29.54 -11.97
N LYS A 199 1.07 -29.69 -12.98
CA LYS A 199 0.91 -29.26 -14.37
C LYS A 199 -0.17 -29.99 -15.18
N THR A 200 -1.03 -30.81 -14.59
CA THR A 200 -1.95 -31.68 -15.36
C THR A 200 -3.43 -31.31 -15.27
N SER A 201 -3.87 -30.39 -14.39
CA SER A 201 -5.31 -30.07 -14.19
C SER A 201 -5.70 -28.60 -14.47
N ARG A 202 -5.00 -27.91 -15.38
CA ARG A 202 -5.04 -26.44 -15.51
C ARG A 202 -6.24 -25.82 -16.25
N PRO A 203 -6.87 -26.41 -17.29
CA PRO A 203 -7.99 -25.73 -17.95
C PRO A 203 -9.28 -25.77 -17.12
N GLU A 204 -9.54 -26.89 -16.44
CA GLU A 204 -10.81 -27.13 -15.74
C GLU A 204 -10.95 -26.32 -14.45
N LYS A 205 -9.88 -26.21 -13.64
CA LYS A 205 -9.92 -25.45 -12.37
C LYS A 205 -9.93 -23.94 -12.56
N LYS A 206 -9.31 -23.41 -13.62
CA LYS A 206 -9.37 -21.98 -13.93
C LYS A 206 -10.77 -21.59 -14.41
N GLN A 207 -11.39 -22.43 -15.25
CA GLN A 207 -12.80 -22.27 -15.63
C GLN A 207 -13.72 -22.39 -14.42
N SER A 208 -13.50 -23.36 -13.52
CA SER A 208 -14.36 -23.51 -12.33
C SER A 208 -14.27 -22.31 -11.38
N LEU A 209 -13.10 -21.71 -11.22
CA LEU A 209 -12.88 -20.56 -10.32
C LEU A 209 -13.41 -19.26 -10.93
N ILE A 210 -13.24 -19.06 -12.25
CA ILE A 210 -13.88 -17.97 -12.99
C ILE A 210 -15.40 -18.14 -12.94
N ASN A 211 -15.93 -19.34 -13.14
CA ASN A 211 -17.35 -19.62 -13.03
C ASN A 211 -17.85 -19.35 -11.61
N ALA A 212 -17.10 -19.72 -10.57
CA ALA A 212 -17.47 -19.42 -9.19
C ALA A 212 -17.50 -17.91 -8.90
N ILE A 213 -16.54 -17.13 -9.43
CA ILE A 213 -16.53 -15.68 -9.28
C ILE A 213 -17.67 -15.03 -10.07
N ILE A 214 -17.91 -15.45 -11.32
CA ILE A 214 -19.03 -14.97 -12.14
C ILE A 214 -20.36 -15.28 -11.45
N ASN A 215 -20.50 -16.47 -10.86
CA ASN A 215 -21.71 -16.89 -10.16
C ASN A 215 -21.91 -16.21 -8.80
N THR A 216 -20.89 -15.51 -8.27
CA THR A 216 -20.96 -14.81 -6.96
C THR A 216 -20.90 -13.29 -7.09
N LEU A 217 -20.76 -12.76 -8.31
CA LEU A 217 -20.80 -11.32 -8.57
C LEU A 217 -22.22 -10.78 -8.31
N PRO A 218 -22.39 -9.80 -7.40
CA PRO A 218 -23.68 -9.18 -7.19
C PRO A 218 -24.06 -8.38 -8.45
N LEU A 219 -25.11 -8.83 -9.13
CA LEU A 219 -25.66 -8.17 -10.31
C LEU A 219 -26.89 -7.36 -9.92
N THR A 220 -26.87 -6.06 -10.26
CA THR A 220 -28.05 -5.19 -10.13
C THR A 220 -28.73 -5.07 -11.48
N MET A 221 -30.00 -5.49 -11.53
CA MET A 221 -30.87 -5.33 -12.68
C MET A 221 -31.76 -4.10 -12.48
N ASN A 222 -31.79 -3.21 -13.47
CA ASN A 222 -32.65 -2.03 -13.47
C ASN A 222 -33.69 -2.20 -14.57
N VAL A 223 -34.97 -1.98 -14.25
CA VAL A 223 -36.06 -2.08 -15.22
C VAL A 223 -36.69 -0.72 -15.39
N LYS A 224 -36.77 -0.27 -16.65
CA LYS A 224 -37.43 0.99 -16.97
C LYS A 224 -38.91 0.69 -17.25
N ILE A 225 -39.75 1.03 -16.28
CA ILE A 225 -41.18 0.72 -16.31
C ILE A 225 -41.93 1.69 -17.22
N ALA A 226 -41.59 2.96 -17.16
CA ALA A 226 -42.30 4.01 -17.89
C ALA A 226 -41.36 5.11 -18.34
N GLU A 227 -41.66 5.69 -19.49
CA GLU A 227 -41.04 6.91 -19.99
C GLU A 227 -42.10 7.79 -20.63
N LEU A 228 -42.10 9.07 -20.27
CA LEU A 228 -42.96 10.06 -20.90
C LEU A 228 -42.09 11.24 -21.34
N PRO A 229 -41.90 11.46 -22.65
CA PRO A 229 -41.23 12.66 -23.13
C PRO A 229 -42.14 13.88 -22.91
N LEU A 230 -41.66 14.87 -22.16
CA LEU A 230 -42.37 16.11 -21.86
C LEU A 230 -41.51 17.32 -22.23
N SER A 231 -42.15 18.39 -22.68
CA SER A 231 -41.46 19.67 -22.85
C SER A 231 -41.24 20.37 -21.51
N VAL A 232 -40.30 21.31 -21.46
CA VAL A 232 -40.02 22.10 -20.25
C VAL A 232 -41.25 22.93 -19.82
N ALA A 233 -42.06 23.39 -20.77
CA ALA A 233 -43.28 24.14 -20.48
C ALA A 233 -44.36 23.24 -19.86
N ASP A 234 -44.46 21.99 -20.28
CA ASP A 234 -45.44 21.04 -19.73
C ASP A 234 -45.05 20.63 -18.31
N LEU A 235 -43.75 20.42 -18.04
CA LEU A 235 -43.22 20.09 -16.72
C LEU A 235 -43.54 21.15 -15.65
N THR A 236 -43.55 22.44 -16.01
CA THR A 236 -43.87 23.52 -15.05
C THR A 236 -45.36 23.63 -14.75
N SER A 237 -46.20 22.99 -15.56
CA SER A 237 -47.66 23.00 -15.41
C SER A 237 -48.22 21.82 -14.60
N ILE A 238 -47.42 20.78 -14.34
CA ILE A 238 -47.82 19.58 -13.60
C ILE A 238 -48.16 19.93 -12.15
N LYS A 239 -49.31 19.45 -11.67
CA LYS A 239 -49.78 19.61 -10.29
C LYS A 239 -50.08 18.26 -9.65
N PRO A 240 -50.04 18.19 -8.29
CA PRO A 240 -50.50 17.00 -7.57
C PRO A 240 -51.94 16.65 -7.95
N GLY A 241 -52.17 15.43 -8.41
CA GLY A 241 -53.48 14.95 -8.87
C GLY A 241 -53.62 14.86 -10.39
N ASP A 242 -52.67 15.40 -11.17
CA ASP A 242 -52.67 15.24 -12.62
C ASP A 242 -52.39 13.78 -13.02
N ILE A 243 -53.15 13.29 -14.00
CA ILE A 243 -53.02 11.93 -14.54
C ILE A 243 -52.13 12.00 -15.79
N LEU A 244 -50.98 11.35 -15.73
CA LEU A 244 -50.05 11.26 -16.85
C LEU A 244 -50.41 10.07 -17.76
N PRO A 245 -50.72 10.29 -19.04
CA PRO A 245 -51.06 9.21 -19.97
C PRO A 245 -49.80 8.48 -20.41
N ILE A 246 -49.46 7.40 -19.72
CA ILE A 246 -48.30 6.55 -20.03
C ILE A 246 -48.82 5.24 -20.61
N ALA A 247 -48.43 4.94 -21.85
CA ALA A 247 -48.65 3.62 -22.43
C ALA A 247 -47.59 2.66 -21.90
N MET A 248 -48.02 1.63 -21.17
CA MET A 248 -47.11 0.62 -20.63
C MET A 248 -46.83 -0.43 -21.71
N PRO A 249 -45.55 -0.74 -22.00
CA PRO A 249 -45.22 -1.80 -22.92
C PRO A 249 -45.59 -3.17 -22.32
N GLU A 250 -45.86 -4.16 -23.18
CA GLU A 250 -46.16 -5.54 -22.76
C GLU A 250 -44.93 -6.22 -22.13
N HIS A 251 -43.73 -5.88 -22.62
CA HIS A 251 -42.45 -6.33 -22.08
C HIS A 251 -41.55 -5.15 -21.76
N PHE A 252 -40.88 -5.19 -20.62
CA PHE A 252 -40.05 -4.10 -20.11
C PHE A 252 -38.56 -4.38 -20.33
N PRO A 253 -37.78 -3.39 -20.80
CA PRO A 253 -36.35 -3.54 -20.98
C PRO A 253 -35.63 -3.62 -19.62
N VAL A 254 -34.78 -4.64 -19.47
CA VAL A 254 -33.96 -4.91 -18.29
C VAL A 254 -32.49 -4.59 -18.59
N TYR A 255 -31.95 -3.69 -17.78
CA TYR A 255 -30.59 -3.19 -17.89
C TYR A 255 -29.70 -3.79 -16.81
N ILE A 256 -28.50 -4.22 -17.19
CA ILE A 256 -27.40 -4.48 -16.27
C ILE A 256 -26.32 -3.42 -16.53
N GLY A 257 -26.09 -2.55 -15.55
CA GLY A 257 -25.25 -1.36 -15.74
C GLY A 257 -25.87 -0.39 -16.76
N LYS A 258 -25.23 -0.22 -17.92
CA LYS A 258 -25.70 0.66 -19.02
C LYS A 258 -26.26 -0.10 -20.22
N SER A 259 -26.22 -1.42 -20.19
CA SER A 259 -26.58 -2.28 -21.33
C SER A 259 -27.96 -2.88 -21.10
N GLU A 260 -28.84 -2.73 -22.08
CA GLU A 260 -30.11 -3.45 -22.15
C GLU A 260 -29.84 -4.87 -22.63
N LEU A 261 -30.00 -5.85 -21.74
CA LEU A 261 -29.63 -7.24 -22.04
C LEU A 261 -30.84 -8.17 -22.18
N PHE A 262 -31.94 -7.86 -21.49
CA PHE A 262 -33.15 -8.69 -21.50
C PHE A 262 -34.40 -7.84 -21.66
N ASN A 263 -35.50 -8.50 -22.04
CA ASN A 263 -36.85 -8.01 -21.86
C ASN A 263 -37.57 -8.92 -20.86
N ALA A 264 -38.37 -8.35 -19.96
CA ALA A 264 -39.09 -9.11 -18.95
C ALA A 264 -40.54 -8.63 -18.84
N LEU A 265 -41.43 -9.55 -18.49
CA LEU A 265 -42.79 -9.23 -18.07
C LEU A 265 -42.78 -8.87 -16.58
N ILE A 266 -43.45 -7.79 -16.19
CA ILE A 266 -43.65 -7.47 -14.77
C ILE A 266 -44.99 -8.06 -14.34
N ILE A 267 -44.97 -8.95 -13.36
CA ILE A 267 -46.16 -9.58 -12.78
C ILE A 267 -46.26 -9.17 -11.31
N GLU A 268 -47.46 -8.93 -10.83
CA GLU A 268 -47.73 -8.68 -9.42
C GLU A 268 -48.19 -9.98 -8.73
N ASP A 269 -47.55 -10.35 -7.63
CA ASP A 269 -48.00 -11.40 -6.71
C ASP A 269 -47.85 -10.93 -5.26
N LYS A 270 -48.92 -11.04 -4.46
CA LYS A 270 -48.95 -10.64 -3.03
C LYS A 270 -48.34 -9.25 -2.76
N ASP A 271 -48.83 -8.23 -3.48
CA ASP A 271 -48.38 -6.83 -3.38
C ASP A 271 -46.88 -6.62 -3.69
N LYS A 272 -46.24 -7.57 -4.40
CA LYS A 272 -44.85 -7.47 -4.85
C LYS A 272 -44.78 -7.61 -6.36
N LEU A 273 -43.94 -6.78 -6.97
CA LEU A 273 -43.63 -6.87 -8.39
C LEU A 273 -42.49 -7.85 -8.61
N PHE A 274 -42.70 -8.80 -9.52
CA PHE A 274 -41.75 -9.80 -9.95
C PHE A 274 -41.45 -9.64 -11.43
N LEU A 275 -40.21 -9.94 -11.81
CA LEU A 275 -39.83 -10.09 -13.20
C LEU A 275 -40.04 -11.54 -13.60
N SER A 276 -40.84 -11.76 -14.63
CA SER A 276 -41.12 -13.04 -15.25
C SER A 276 -40.70 -13.00 -16.72
N GLU A 277 -40.56 -14.18 -17.34
CA GLU A 277 -40.28 -14.33 -18.78
C GLU A 277 -39.10 -13.47 -19.27
N LEU A 278 -37.94 -13.58 -18.60
CA LEU A 278 -36.71 -12.93 -19.09
C LEU A 278 -36.31 -13.52 -20.44
N THR A 279 -36.46 -12.74 -21.50
CA THR A 279 -36.04 -13.07 -22.86
C THR A 279 -34.77 -12.31 -23.22
N ASN A 280 -33.79 -13.00 -23.80
CA ASN A 280 -32.55 -12.39 -24.24
C ASN A 280 -32.81 -11.47 -25.44
N LYS A 281 -32.22 -10.28 -25.44
CA LYS A 281 -32.14 -9.45 -26.64
C LYS A 281 -30.96 -9.93 -27.48
N THR A 282 -31.18 -10.93 -28.33
CA THR A 282 -30.13 -11.47 -29.23
C THR A 282 -29.61 -10.37 -30.16
N LEU A 283 -28.38 -9.93 -29.91
CA LEU A 283 -27.54 -9.20 -30.87
C LEU A 283 -26.57 -10.21 -31.51
N GLU A 284 -27.11 -11.20 -32.22
CA GLU A 284 -26.31 -11.99 -33.15
C GLU A 284 -25.99 -11.13 -34.38
N LYS A 285 -24.90 -10.38 -34.31
CA LYS A 285 -24.14 -10.04 -35.52
C LYS A 285 -23.01 -11.05 -35.63
N SER A 286 -23.32 -12.19 -36.23
CA SER A 286 -22.35 -13.12 -36.79
C SER A 286 -21.56 -12.36 -37.86
N TYR A 287 -20.31 -12.00 -37.56
CA TYR A 287 -19.36 -11.62 -38.60
C TYR A 287 -18.70 -12.90 -39.09
N GLU A 288 -19.07 -13.34 -40.31
CA GLU A 288 -18.19 -14.14 -41.17
C GLU A 288 -16.99 -13.30 -41.64
#